data_AF-V4Y199-F1
#
_entry.id   AF-V4Y199-F1
#
_cell.length_a   1.000
_cell.length_b   1.000
_cell.length_c   1.000
_cell.angle_alpha   90.00
_cell.angle_beta   90.00
_cell.angle_gamma   90.00
#
_symmetry.space_group_name_H-M   'P 1'
#
loop_
_entity.id
_entity.type
_entity.pdbx_description
1 polymer ?
#
loop_
_entity_poly.entity_id
_entity_poly.type
_entity_poly.pdbx_seq_one_letter_code
_entity_poly.pdbx_strand_id
1 'polypeptide(L)' 'MPEITVSDDLYRQLEAESRDTDVTDTLWEMVGSYRRANNPESDMG' A
#
# COMPACT_ATOMS: atom_id res chain seq x y z
N MET A 1 -1.40 -9.84 12.53
CA MET A 1 -1.24 -9.38 11.14
C MET A 1 -0.42 -10.40 10.38
N PRO A 2 -0.72 -10.67 9.10
CA PRO A 2 0.17 -11.45 8.25
C PRO A 2 1.51 -10.72 8.11
N GLU A 3 2.60 -11.48 8.05
CA GLU A 3 3.93 -10.95 7.73
C GLU A 3 4.18 -11.10 6.23
N ILE A 4 4.78 -10.08 5.62
CA ILE A 4 5.20 -10.12 4.22
C ILE A 4 6.69 -9.79 4.14
N THR A 5 7.43 -10.57 3.34
CA THR A 5 8.83 -10.27 3.03
C THR A 5 8.88 -9.46 1.75
N VAL A 6 9.55 -8.30 1.81
CA VAL A 6 9.77 -7.42 0.65
C VAL A 6 11.27 -7.24 0.41
N SER A 7 11.64 -6.73 -0.76
CA SER A 7 13.02 -6.33 -1.03
C SER A 7 13.40 -5.11 -0.18
N ASP A 8 14.69 -4.98 0.14
CA ASP A 8 15.25 -3.83 0.87
C ASP A 8 14.96 -2.49 0.16
N ASP A 9 15.00 -2.50 -1.18
CA ASP A 9 14.68 -1.32 -1.99
C ASP A 9 13.21 -0.88 -1.83
N LEU A 10 12.27 -1.83 -1.90
CA LEU A 10 10.85 -1.56 -1.70
C LEU A 10 10.57 -1.11 -0.26
N TYR A 11 11.24 -1.70 0.73
CA TYR A 11 11.13 -1.28 2.12
C TYR A 11 11.54 0.19 2.32
N ARG A 12 12.67 0.62 1.72
CA ARG A 12 13.10 2.03 1.81
C ARG A 12 12.12 2.99 1.14
N GLN A 13 11.52 2.60 0.02
CA GLN A 13 10.49 3.40 -0.63
C GLN A 13 9.25 3.53 0.27
N LEU A 14 8.78 2.43 0.85
CA LEU A 14 7.65 2.45 1.79
C LEU A 14 7.95 3.32 3.01
N GLU A 15 9.15 3.22 3.60
CA GLU A 15 9.56 4.07 4.72
C GLU A 15 9.61 5.56 4.34
N ALA A 16 10.08 5.89 3.13
CA ALA A 16 10.16 7.26 2.65
C ALA A 16 8.77 7.88 2.42
N GLU A 17 7.83 7.12 1.85
CA GLU A 17 6.45 7.56 1.62
C GLU A 17 5.64 7.61 2.93
N SER A 18 6.02 6.81 3.93
CA SER A 18 5.36 6.76 5.24
C SER A 18 5.97 7.73 6.26
N ARG A 19 6.74 8.74 5.86
CA ARG A 19 7.43 9.64 6.82
C ARG A 19 6.50 10.32 7.82
N ASP A 20 5.26 10.57 7.42
CA ASP A 20 4.26 11.29 8.21
C ASP A 20 3.12 10.37 8.72
N THR A 21 3.18 9.06 8.46
CA THR A 21 2.10 8.10 8.79
C THR A 21 2.64 6.72 9.14
N ASP A 22 1.82 5.83 9.70
CA ASP A 22 2.24 4.44 9.92
C ASP A 22 2.44 3.73 8.56
N VAL A 23 3.52 2.95 8.43
CA VAL A 23 3.80 2.15 7.22
C VAL A 23 2.62 1.25 6.85
N THR A 24 1.90 0.75 7.85
CA THR A 24 0.69 -0.05 7.66
C THR A 24 -0.40 0.73 6.95
N ASP A 25 -0.60 2.01 7.28
CA ASP A 25 -1.62 2.84 6.67
C ASP A 25 -1.27 3.13 5.21
N THR A 26 0.01 3.43 4.92
CA THR A 26 0.53 3.59 3.55
C THR A 26 0.31 2.32 2.71
N LEU A 27 0.56 1.15 3.28
CA LEU A 27 0.32 -0.13 2.61
C LEU A 27 -1.17 -0.33 2.27
N TRP A 28 -2.08 0.04 3.18
CA TRP A 28 -3.52 -0.04 2.92
C TRP A 28 -3.98 0.94 1.85
N GLU A 29 -3.46 2.16 1.84
CA GLU A 29 -3.74 3.15 0.79
C GLU A 29 -3.25 2.68 -0.58
N MET A 30 -2.06 2.07 -0.65
CA MET A 30 -1.54 1.48 -1.87
C MET A 30 -2.43 0.33 -2.37
N VAL A 31 -2.87 -0.56 -1.49
CA VAL A 31 -3.79 -1.67 -1.84
C VAL A 31 -5.12 -1.11 -2.36
N GLY A 32 -5.67 -0.10 -1.71
CA GLY A 32 -6.91 0.57 -2.13
C GLY A 32 -6.76 1.25 -3.49
N SER A 33 -5.65 1.95 -3.71
CA SER A 33 -5.34 2.63 -4.97
C SER A 33 -5.13 1.63 -6.11
N TYR A 34 -4.41 0.53 -5.87
CA TYR A 34 -4.25 -0.55 -6.83
C TYR A 34 -5.60 -1.19 -7.20
N ARG A 35 -6.47 -1.47 -6.22
CA ARG A 35 -7.81 -2.02 -6.48
C ARG A 35 -8.65 -1.08 -7.35
N ARG A 36 -8.70 0.22 -7.04
CA ARG A 36 -9.46 1.19 -7.82
C ARG A 36 -8.91 1.34 -9.25
N ALA A 37 -7.60 1.38 -9.41
CA ALA A 37 -6.96 1.52 -10.72
C ALA A 37 -7.18 0.30 -11.62
N ASN A 38 -7.25 -0.91 -11.05
CA ASN A 38 -7.32 -2.17 -11.81
C ASN A 38 -8.73 -2.78 -11.84
N ASN A 39 -9.66 -2.35 -10.98
CA ASN A 39 -11.05 -2.79 -10.95
C ASN A 39 -11.99 -1.58 -10.71
N PRO A 40 -12.15 -0.70 -11.70
CA PRO A 40 -13.01 0.48 -11.57
C PRO A 40 -14.50 0.11 -11.34
N GLU A 41 -14.93 -1.09 -11.71
CA GLU A 41 -16.29 -1.61 -11.46
C GLU A 41 -16.55 -1.92 -9.98
N SER A 42 -15.51 -2.07 -9.16
CA SER A 42 -15.64 -2.38 -7.72
C SER A 42 -16.04 -1.20 -6.85
N ASP A 43 -15.97 0.04 -7.37
CA ASP A 43 -16.39 1.26 -6.67
C ASP A 43 -17.89 1.59 -6.86
N MET A 44 -18.61 0.79 -7.66
CA MET A 44 -20.07 0.90 -7.88
C MET A 44 -20.93 0.02 -6.95
N GLY A 45 -20.36 -0.53 -5.86
CA GLY A 45 -21.03 -1.45 -4.93
C GLY A 45 -21.45 -0.82 -3.61
#